data_AF-I7GB98-F1
#
_entry.id   AF-I7GB98-F1
#
_cell.length_a   1.000
_cell.length_b   1.000
_cell.length_c   1.000
_cell.angle_alpha   90.00
_cell.angle_beta   90.00
_cell.angle_gamma   90.00
#
_symmetry.space_group_name_H-M   'P 1'
#
loop_
_entity.id
_entity.type
_entity.pdbx_description
1 polymer ?
#
loop_
_entity_poly.entity_id
_entity_poly.type
_entity_poly.pdbx_seq_one_letter_code
_entity_poly.pdbx_strand_id
1 'polypeptide(L)'
;MLGIEHFGSTAVPGLIAKPIIDILVGAPAGRQPHSVIDGLGQLGYEYLGEDGRRPGRYFWRKRGVTAFNVSAVPHLGAMWQTNLAVRDFLRAHPEWAERYGQVKLVSRV
;
A
#
# COMPACT_ATOMS: atom_id res chain seq x y z
N MET A 1 -14.54 8.10 3.55
CA MET A 1 -13.09 7.90 3.29
C MET A 1 -12.39 9.18 3.67
N LEU A 2 -11.26 9.11 4.38
CA LEU A 2 -10.61 10.27 4.99
C LEU A 2 -9.31 10.68 4.28
N GLY A 3 -8.75 9.81 3.42
CA GLY A 3 -7.63 10.13 2.52
C GLY A 3 -7.29 8.96 1.58
N ILE A 4 -6.67 9.25 0.43
CA ILE A 4 -6.05 8.26 -0.48
C ILE A 4 -4.65 8.75 -0.83
N GLU A 5 -3.68 7.86 -0.73
CA GLU A 5 -2.29 8.14 -1.09
C GLU A 5 -1.71 7.01 -1.94
N HIS A 6 -0.87 7.37 -2.92
CA HIS A 6 0.03 6.40 -3.54
C HIS A 6 1.23 6.20 -2.59
N PHE A 7 1.47 4.96 -2.19
CA PHE A 7 2.59 4.59 -1.33
C PHE A 7 3.34 3.37 -1.88
N GLY A 8 4.27 2.84 -1.10
CA GLY A 8 5.12 1.74 -1.52
C GLY A 8 6.17 2.20 -2.52
N SER A 9 6.82 1.25 -3.18
CA SER A 9 8.03 1.55 -3.95
C SER A 9 7.77 2.17 -5.31
N THR A 10 6.64 1.85 -5.94
CA THR A 10 6.22 2.53 -7.18
C THR A 10 5.88 4.00 -6.96
N ALA A 11 5.70 4.45 -5.71
CA ALA A 11 5.51 5.85 -5.38
C ALA A 11 6.82 6.65 -5.30
N VAL A 12 7.99 6.00 -5.33
CA VAL A 12 9.29 6.67 -5.26
C VAL A 12 9.91 6.71 -6.67
N PRO A 13 10.08 7.91 -7.28
CA PRO A 13 10.67 8.02 -8.61
C PRO A 13 12.07 7.40 -8.66
N GLY A 14 12.34 6.60 -9.72
CA GLY A 14 13.64 5.95 -9.93
C GLY A 14 13.91 4.71 -9.06
N LEU A 15 13.04 4.38 -8.09
CA LEU A 15 13.22 3.20 -7.24
C LEU A 15 12.82 1.92 -7.99
N ILE A 16 13.73 0.94 -8.03
CA ILE A 16 13.43 -0.41 -8.53
C ILE A 16 12.31 -1.04 -7.67
N ALA A 17 11.24 -1.46 -8.34
CA ALA A 17 10.06 -2.02 -7.70
C ALA A 17 9.41 -3.10 -8.58
N LYS A 18 8.68 -4.03 -7.93
CA LYS A 18 7.70 -4.85 -8.63
C LYS A 18 6.64 -3.93 -9.27
N PRO A 19 6.13 -4.22 -10.47
CA PRO A 19 5.16 -3.38 -11.18
C PRO A 19 3.75 -3.50 -10.57
N ILE A 20 3.63 -3.16 -9.29
CA ILE A 20 2.40 -3.20 -8.49
C ILE A 20 2.22 -1.83 -7.85
N ILE A 21 1.07 -1.20 -8.09
CA ILE A 21 0.72 0.08 -7.49
C ILE A 21 0.08 -0.18 -6.13
N ASP A 22 0.70 0.32 -5.06
CA ASP A 22 0.17 0.22 -3.70
C ASP A 22 -0.58 1.52 -3.34
N ILE A 23 -1.88 1.38 -3.03
CA ILE A 23 -2.78 2.47 -2.68
C ILE A 23 -3.06 2.38 -1.17
N LEU A 24 -2.82 3.46 -0.44
CA LEU A 24 -3.12 3.59 0.98
C LEU A 24 -4.42 4.36 1.15
N VAL A 25 -5.38 3.79 1.88
CA VAL A 25 -6.68 4.39 2.12
C VAL A 25 -6.84 4.66 3.61
N GLY A 26 -7.10 5.92 3.95
CA GLY A 26 -7.44 6.35 5.31
C GLY A 26 -8.91 6.07 5.56
N ALA A 27 -9.18 5.11 6.44
CA ALA A 27 -10.52 4.71 6.83
C ALA A 27 -10.75 4.95 8.34
N PRO A 28 -12.01 5.02 8.79
CA PRO A 28 -12.32 4.83 10.21
C PRO A 28 -11.76 3.50 10.70
N ALA A 29 -11.42 3.42 11.99
CA ALA A 29 -10.98 2.17 12.60
C ALA A 29 -12.12 1.13 12.60
N GLY A 30 -11.75 -0.14 12.52
CA GLY A 30 -12.69 -1.26 12.53
C GLY A 30 -12.94 -1.88 11.15
N ARG A 31 -13.89 -2.83 11.13
CA ARG A 31 -14.16 -3.65 9.95
C ARG A 31 -14.70 -2.82 8.80
N GLN A 32 -14.27 -3.17 7.60
CA GLN A 32 -14.69 -2.49 6.39
C GLN A 32 -16.15 -2.85 6.05
N PRO A 33 -17.00 -1.85 5.71
CA PRO A 33 -18.39 -2.13 5.35
C PRO A 33 -18.49 -3.10 4.16
N HIS A 34 -19.48 -4.00 4.17
CA HIS A 34 -19.71 -4.91 3.04
C HIS A 34 -19.88 -4.15 1.71
N SER A 35 -20.53 -2.98 1.73
CA SER A 35 -20.66 -2.12 0.54
C SER A 35 -19.32 -1.71 -0.08
N VAL A 36 -18.27 -1.51 0.72
CA VAL A 36 -16.91 -1.20 0.23
C VAL A 36 -16.26 -2.46 -0.36
N ILE A 37 -16.41 -3.59 0.33
CA ILE A 37 -15.87 -4.88 -0.12
C ILE A 37 -16.49 -5.26 -1.47
N ASP A 38 -17.82 -5.21 -1.58
CA ASP A 38 -18.57 -5.56 -2.78
C ASP A 38 -18.30 -4.57 -3.92
N GLY A 39 -18.25 -3.27 -3.62
CA GLY A 39 -17.94 -2.24 -4.61
C GLY A 39 -16.55 -2.42 -5.23
N LEU A 40 -15.52 -2.71 -4.43
CA LEU A 40 -14.19 -3.04 -4.94
C LEU A 40 -14.19 -4.39 -5.67
N GLY A 41 -14.98 -5.37 -5.21
CA GLY A 41 -15.19 -6.65 -5.88
C GLY A 41 -15.71 -6.51 -7.31
N GLN A 42 -16.70 -5.64 -7.53
CA GLN A 42 -17.23 -5.33 -8.87
C GLN A 42 -16.19 -4.70 -9.80
N LEU A 43 -15.18 -4.02 -9.24
CA LEU A 43 -14.04 -3.47 -9.98
C LEU A 43 -12.91 -4.50 -10.21
N GLY A 44 -13.09 -5.75 -9.78
CA GLY A 44 -12.15 -6.85 -9.94
C GLY A 44 -11.07 -6.92 -8.85
N TYR A 45 -11.29 -6.32 -7.69
CA TYR A 45 -10.40 -6.50 -6.53
C TYR A 45 -10.84 -7.70 -5.69
N GLU A 46 -9.89 -8.56 -5.35
CA GLU A 46 -10.06 -9.63 -4.37
C GLU A 46 -9.81 -9.09 -2.96
N TYR A 47 -10.79 -9.25 -2.08
CA TYR A 47 -10.65 -8.91 -0.66
C TYR A 47 -9.93 -10.04 0.08
N LEU A 48 -8.79 -9.71 0.70
CA LEU A 48 -7.95 -10.66 1.43
C LEU A 48 -8.16 -10.59 2.95
N GLY A 49 -9.08 -9.75 3.42
CA GLY A 49 -9.38 -9.61 4.84
C GLY A 49 -8.41 -8.70 5.58
N GLU A 50 -8.40 -8.85 6.90
CA GLU A 50 -7.46 -8.18 7.79
C GLU A 50 -6.09 -8.86 7.75
N ASP A 51 -5.03 -8.07 7.71
CA ASP A 51 -3.67 -8.57 7.81
C ASP A 51 -3.40 -9.03 9.25
N GLY A 52 -3.37 -10.34 9.47
CA GLY A 52 -3.14 -10.92 10.80
C GLY A 52 -1.79 -10.54 11.44
N ARG A 53 -0.82 -10.02 10.68
CA ARG A 53 0.46 -9.50 11.22
C ARG A 53 0.40 -8.00 11.52
N ARG A 54 -0.60 -7.30 10.99
CA ARG A 54 -0.80 -5.85 11.14
C ARG A 54 -2.29 -5.58 11.41
N PRO A 55 -2.76 -5.83 12.65
CA PRO A 55 -4.15 -5.58 13.01
C PRO A 55 -4.59 -4.15 12.66
N GLY A 56 -5.81 -4.02 12.17
CA GLY A 56 -6.36 -2.77 11.64
C GLY A 56 -5.97 -2.45 10.20
N ARG A 57 -5.19 -3.29 9.50
CA ARG A 57 -4.93 -3.16 8.06
C ARG A 57 -5.80 -4.14 7.28
N TYR A 58 -6.67 -3.62 6.44
CA TYR A 58 -7.50 -4.41 5.53
C TYR A 58 -6.95 -4.34 4.12
N PHE A 59 -6.91 -5.48 3.43
CA PHE A 59 -6.17 -5.60 2.18
C PHE A 59 -7.02 -6.11 1.03
N TRP A 60 -6.85 -5.48 -0.13
CA TRP A 60 -7.36 -5.96 -1.41
C TRP A 60 -6.24 -6.05 -2.43
N ARG A 61 -6.39 -6.96 -3.38
CA ARG A 61 -5.50 -7.08 -4.53
C ARG A 61 -6.27 -7.13 -5.83
N LYS A 62 -5.74 -6.49 -6.86
CA LYS A 62 -6.13 -6.69 -8.26
C LYS A 62 -4.89 -7.11 -9.03
N ARG A 63 -5.00 -8.18 -9.81
CA ARG A 63 -3.92 -8.71 -10.64
C ARG A 63 -4.34 -8.61 -12.10
N GLY A 64 -3.37 -8.44 -12.99
CA GLY A 64 -3.57 -8.21 -14.42
C GLY A 64 -2.33 -7.59 -15.05
N VAL A 65 -2.49 -7.03 -16.26
CA VAL A 65 -1.42 -6.28 -16.96
C VAL A 65 -0.88 -5.14 -16.09
N THR A 66 -1.77 -4.47 -15.37
CA THR A 66 -1.43 -3.56 -14.27
C THR A 66 -1.96 -4.15 -12.97
N ALA A 67 -1.07 -4.33 -11.99
CA ALA A 67 -1.43 -4.88 -10.69
C ALA A 67 -1.59 -3.77 -9.65
N PHE A 68 -2.57 -3.93 -8.77
CA PHE A 68 -2.86 -2.99 -7.70
C PHE A 68 -3.00 -3.72 -6.37
N ASN A 69 -2.63 -3.03 -5.31
CA ASN A 69 -2.87 -3.40 -3.93
C ASN A 69 -3.55 -2.23 -3.24
N VAL A 70 -4.58 -2.48 -2.44
CA VAL A 70 -5.23 -1.45 -1.60
C VAL A 70 -5.04 -1.84 -0.15
N SER A 71 -4.50 -0.93 0.65
CA SER A 71 -4.36 -1.06 2.09
C SER A 71 -5.22 -0.03 2.79
N ALA A 72 -6.33 -0.44 3.39
CA ALA A 72 -7.12 0.44 4.25
C ALA A 72 -6.60 0.35 5.69
N VAL A 73 -6.29 1.49 6.29
CA VAL A 73 -5.78 1.62 7.66
C VAL A 73 -6.46 2.78 8.38
N PRO A 74 -6.44 2.85 9.72
CA PRO A 74 -6.93 4.01 10.45
C PRO A 74 -6.27 5.29 9.96
N HIS A 75 -7.08 6.26 9.52
CA HIS A 75 -6.58 7.54 9.02
C HIS A 75 -5.80 8.28 10.11
N LEU A 76 -4.65 8.86 9.76
CA LEU A 76 -3.68 9.46 10.68
C LEU A 76 -3.16 8.50 11.78
N GLY A 77 -3.47 7.20 11.72
CA GLY A 77 -2.92 6.21 12.64
C GLY A 77 -1.45 5.88 12.32
N ALA A 78 -0.82 5.07 13.17
CA ALA A 78 0.59 4.72 13.04
C ALA A 78 0.94 4.17 11.64
N MET A 79 0.17 3.20 11.13
CA MET A 79 0.42 2.65 9.79
C MET A 79 0.25 3.69 8.68
N TRP A 80 -0.71 4.61 8.80
CA TRP A 80 -0.87 5.70 7.84
C TRP A 80 0.39 6.56 7.80
N GLN A 81 0.80 7.06 8.97
CA GLN A 81 1.96 7.95 9.10
C GLN A 81 3.27 7.27 8.69
N THR A 82 3.54 6.05 9.17
CA THR A 82 4.79 5.34 8.89
C THR A 82 4.94 5.02 7.39
N ASN A 83 3.88 4.59 6.71
CA ASN A 83 3.97 4.29 5.28
C ASN A 83 4.27 5.55 4.44
N LEU A 84 3.65 6.69 4.79
CA LEU A 84 3.93 7.96 4.11
C LEU A 84 5.32 8.49 4.46
N ALA A 85 5.74 8.41 5.72
CA ALA A 85 7.08 8.82 6.14
C ALA A 85 8.18 8.05 5.40
N VAL A 86 8.03 6.74 5.21
CA VAL A 86 9.00 5.93 4.43
C VAL A 86 9.02 6.38 2.96
N ARG A 87 7.86 6.59 2.34
CA ARG A 87 7.77 7.09 0.95
C ARG A 87 8.47 8.44 0.81
N ASP A 88 8.14 9.38 1.69
CA ASP A 88 8.60 10.76 1.60
C ASP A 88 10.10 10.85 1.92
N PHE A 89 10.59 10.05 2.87
CA PHE A 89 12.02 9.89 3.12
C PHE A 89 12.76 9.38 1.87
N LEU A 90 12.31 8.28 1.25
CA LEU A 90 13.00 7.75 0.07
C LEU A 90 12.92 8.68 -1.15
N ARG A 91 11.87 9.50 -1.26
CA ARG A 91 11.78 10.55 -2.28
C ARG A 91 12.80 11.68 -2.05
N ALA A 92 13.00 12.07 -0.80
CA ALA A 92 13.94 13.11 -0.42
C ALA A 92 15.42 12.65 -0.43
N HIS A 93 15.65 11.33 -0.42
CA HIS A 93 16.96 10.73 -0.27
C HIS A 93 17.25 9.66 -1.35
N PRO A 94 17.60 10.07 -2.58
CA PRO A 94 17.84 9.15 -3.70
C PRO A 94 18.90 8.07 -3.41
N GLU A 95 19.94 8.40 -2.65
CA GLU A 95 21.00 7.48 -2.24
C GLU A 95 20.49 6.35 -1.36
N TRP A 96 19.48 6.64 -0.52
CA TRP A 96 18.82 5.64 0.32
C TRP A 96 17.80 4.83 -0.49
N ALA A 97 17.11 5.45 -1.46
CA ALA A 97 16.26 4.75 -2.41
C ALA A 97 17.06 3.72 -3.22
N GLU A 98 18.23 4.10 -3.73
CA GLU A 98 19.10 3.17 -4.47
C GLU A 98 19.52 1.98 -3.60
N ARG A 99 20.05 2.24 -2.39
CA ARG A 99 20.45 1.17 -1.44
C ARG A 99 19.29 0.25 -1.10
N TYR A 100 18.10 0.81 -0.85
CA TYR A 100 16.89 0.05 -0.59
C TYR A 100 16.50 -0.82 -1.78
N GLY A 101 16.62 -0.30 -3.01
CA GLY A 101 16.40 -1.05 -4.24
C GLY A 101 17.37 -2.22 -4.40
N GLN A 102 18.66 -2.03 -4.11
CA GLN A 102 19.67 -3.10 -4.20
C GLN A 102 19.39 -4.25 -3.23
N VAL A 103 18.98 -3.97 -1.99
CA VAL A 103 18.63 -5.01 -1.01
C VAL A 103 17.49 -5.91 -1.50
N LYS A 104 16.51 -5.35 -2.23
CA LYS A 104 15.39 -6.12 -2.78
C LYS A 104 15.81 -7.09 -3.87
N LEU A 105 16.71 -6.66 -4.75
CA LEU A 105 17.24 -7.52 -5.81
C LEU A 105 17.91 -8.77 -5.22
N VAL A 106 18.65 -8.61 -4.13
CA VAL A 106 19.32 -9.72 -3.44
C VAL A 106 18.31 -10.59 -2.67
N SER A 107 17.27 -9.99 -2.12
CA SER A 107 16.31 -10.66 -1.21
C SER A 107 15.08 -11.27 -1.91
N ARG A 108 14.94 -11.14 -3.24
CA ARG A 108 13.78 -11.60 -4.05
C ARG A 108 12.40 -11.09 -3.55
N VAL A 109 12.38 -9.99 -2.81
CA VAL A 109 11.16 -9.37 -2.25
C VAL A 109 10.70 -8.14 -3.04
#